data_AF-A0A4V0YZK8-F1
#
_entry.id   AF-A0A4V0YZK8-F1
#
_cell.length_a   1.000
_cell.length_b   1.000
_cell.length_c   1.000
_cell.angle_alpha   90.00
_cell.angle_beta   90.00
_cell.angle_gamma   90.00
#
_symmetry.space_group_name_H-M   'P 1'
#
loop_
_entity.id
_entity.type
_entity.pdbx_description
1 polymer ?
#
loop_
_entity_poly.entity_id
_entity_poly.type
_entity_poly.pdbx_seq_one_letter_code
_entity_poly.pdbx_strand_id
1 'polypeptide(L)'
;MWTATLDSSPQRNFIVRLLNGFWPTVGISSLAPLRVQNLPRQALPAPTWVRVRNRLAGICAADLHLIHADRRIAPAAVPRFWSRYPGREVVGEVIEPGDQVRYLRAGDRVVWQYGPNCISSGMQPPCHFCASGNYELCEQDKLPGPAPFGGGWSEEMLLHEQQLFRIPALLSDEQAVLLAPTAIALHAVLRFLPRSGERALIVGSGTIGLLVLQVLRLLSPQTEVSVLIRHAFQVEQATRLGATHIIYPQHSYSDIQRATRARLYRGPGGNKVLAGAHDVIYDTVGSQDSLQHALRWLRARGTLVLVGREPRLVKLDLTPLWYREANLIGSASYGSECWPVGSQGRRSTFSLASELIGQGKIQPEKLVTHHFAVTNYRHALLTVLHKEQSHAIKAVFDHSLLPASVVPGKQTSSQQKLSGARVSRRQAALDRPSTALAARAASLEEEDELEDTLVVPVIKRAVPSAEKQGDGQKSATFPESLAAEGQLQMLPETPIPPTLLVLPAEEAAELAKANGAAKRADQLIEQVQANGTAKQTEPEKDDASPALAIAEAQEAAIPETSPQTEDLALPSEPSESSEPPAGHETPAMEEAASEQSPTSQVPGAAVQQEEPPPSAEAAQDEKPE
;
A
#
# COMPACT_ATOMS: atom_id res chain seq x y z
N MET A 1 -7.92 -29.57 8.75
CA MET A 1 -8.16 -28.29 8.08
C MET A 1 -7.06 -28.04 7.05
N TRP A 2 -7.41 -27.82 5.79
CA TRP A 2 -6.52 -27.29 4.77
C TRP A 2 -6.01 -25.90 5.20
N THR A 3 -4.68 -25.73 5.18
CA THR A 3 -3.99 -24.52 5.58
C THR A 3 -2.85 -24.24 4.61
N ALA A 4 -2.79 -23.01 4.10
CA ALA A 4 -1.61 -22.53 3.38
C ALA A 4 -0.49 -22.16 4.35
N THR A 5 0.70 -22.72 4.14
CA THR A 5 1.88 -22.49 4.98
C THR A 5 3.09 -22.13 4.14
N LEU A 6 3.91 -21.21 4.64
CA LEU A 6 5.20 -20.84 4.05
C LEU A 6 6.33 -21.53 4.82
N ASP A 7 6.97 -22.48 4.17
CA ASP A 7 8.20 -23.14 4.64
C ASP A 7 9.39 -22.20 4.41
N SER A 8 9.75 -21.46 5.47
CA SER A 8 10.81 -20.47 5.46
C SER A 8 12.23 -21.05 5.55
N SER A 9 12.39 -22.38 5.50
CA SER A 9 13.68 -23.08 5.64
C SER A 9 14.78 -22.49 4.74
N PRO A 10 15.97 -22.16 5.28
CA PRO A 10 17.02 -21.48 4.52
C PRO A 10 17.41 -22.21 3.23
N GLN A 11 17.55 -23.54 3.29
CA GLN A 11 17.91 -24.40 2.17
C GLN A 11 16.91 -24.30 1.01
N ARG A 12 15.60 -24.46 1.26
CA ARG A 12 14.57 -24.36 0.20
C ARG A 12 14.53 -22.95 -0.40
N ASN A 13 14.67 -21.92 0.44
CA ASN A 13 14.64 -20.54 -0.02
C ASN A 13 15.90 -20.16 -0.83
N PHE A 14 17.05 -20.80 -0.57
CA PHE A 14 18.24 -20.71 -1.41
C PHE A 14 18.04 -21.41 -2.76
N ILE A 15 17.56 -22.67 -2.77
CA ILE A 15 17.28 -23.44 -3.99
C ILE A 15 16.28 -22.70 -4.89
N VAL A 16 15.17 -22.22 -4.33
CA VAL A 16 14.16 -21.47 -5.08
C VAL A 16 14.75 -20.17 -5.65
N ARG A 17 15.53 -19.41 -4.87
CA ARG A 17 16.21 -18.19 -5.39
C ARG A 17 17.14 -18.48 -6.56
N LEU A 18 17.95 -19.54 -6.47
CA LEU A 18 18.90 -19.94 -7.51
C LEU A 18 18.18 -20.34 -8.80
N LEU A 19 17.12 -21.15 -8.69
CA LEU A 19 16.36 -21.64 -9.84
C LEU A 19 15.40 -20.60 -10.44
N ASN A 20 14.87 -19.66 -9.65
CA ASN A 20 13.90 -18.65 -10.12
C ASN A 20 14.51 -17.68 -11.15
N GLY A 21 15.84 -17.58 -11.26
CA GLY A 21 16.50 -16.82 -12.33
C GLY A 21 16.38 -17.47 -13.71
N PHE A 22 16.21 -18.80 -13.77
CA PHE A 22 16.11 -19.58 -15.00
C PHE A 22 14.66 -20.05 -15.27
N TRP A 23 13.91 -20.36 -14.21
CA TRP A 23 12.53 -20.84 -14.27
C TRP A 23 11.64 -20.06 -13.29
N PRO A 24 11.01 -18.94 -13.73
CA PRO A 24 10.18 -18.11 -12.86
C PRO A 24 8.99 -18.85 -12.20
N THR A 25 8.53 -19.94 -12.80
CA THR A 25 7.46 -20.80 -12.26
C THR A 25 7.89 -21.63 -11.03
N VAL A 26 9.19 -21.71 -10.71
CA VAL A 26 9.70 -22.44 -9.53
C VAL A 26 9.13 -21.86 -8.22
N GLY A 27 8.82 -20.56 -8.17
CA GLY A 27 8.14 -19.92 -7.04
C GLY A 27 6.73 -20.46 -6.71
N ILE A 28 6.10 -21.21 -7.62
CA ILE A 28 4.77 -21.85 -7.45
C ILE A 28 4.86 -23.39 -7.44
N SER A 29 6.02 -23.96 -7.79
CA SER A 29 6.26 -25.39 -8.01
C SER A 29 6.13 -26.31 -6.76
N SER A 30 6.50 -27.57 -6.89
CA SER A 30 6.76 -28.50 -5.77
C SER A 30 8.02 -28.13 -4.96
N LEU A 31 8.87 -27.22 -5.42
CA LEU A 31 10.04 -26.70 -4.69
C LEU A 31 9.75 -25.38 -3.96
N ALA A 32 8.67 -24.68 -4.29
CA ALA A 32 8.28 -23.39 -3.69
C ALA A 32 8.21 -23.43 -2.14
N PRO A 33 8.41 -22.31 -1.44
CA PRO A 33 8.17 -22.22 0.01
C PRO A 33 6.70 -22.53 0.38
N LEU A 34 5.76 -22.18 -0.49
CA LEU A 34 4.33 -22.33 -0.25
C LEU A 34 3.85 -23.79 -0.37
N ARG A 35 3.10 -24.23 0.64
CA ARG A 35 2.33 -25.48 0.67
C ARG A 35 0.88 -25.18 1.04
N VAL A 36 -0.02 -26.03 0.54
CA VAL A 36 -1.36 -26.19 1.12
C VAL A 36 -1.44 -27.63 1.61
N GLN A 37 -1.69 -27.80 2.91
CA GLN A 37 -1.64 -29.10 3.59
C GLN A 37 -2.74 -29.21 4.63
N ASN A 38 -3.19 -30.43 4.92
CA ASN A 38 -4.20 -30.68 5.94
C ASN A 38 -3.55 -30.73 7.33
N LEU A 39 -3.75 -29.70 8.15
CA LEU A 39 -3.26 -29.60 9.51
C LEU A 39 -4.31 -30.06 10.55
N PRO A 40 -3.89 -30.54 11.73
CA PRO A 40 -4.79 -30.72 12.86
C PRO A 40 -5.33 -29.37 13.34
N ARG A 41 -6.62 -29.32 13.70
CA ARG A 41 -7.26 -28.11 14.26
C ARG A 41 -6.63 -27.78 15.62
N GLN A 42 -6.14 -26.56 15.76
CA GLN A 42 -5.56 -26.06 17.01
C GLN A 42 -6.65 -25.57 17.97
N ALA A 43 -6.38 -25.63 19.29
CA ALA A 43 -7.20 -24.96 20.30
C ALA A 43 -7.03 -23.42 20.23
N LEU A 44 -7.93 -22.66 20.87
CA LEU A 44 -7.70 -21.22 21.08
C LEU A 44 -6.46 -21.01 21.97
N PRO A 45 -5.54 -20.09 21.62
CA PRO A 45 -4.29 -19.93 22.36
C PRO A 45 -4.40 -18.99 23.57
N ALA A 46 -5.47 -18.19 23.69
CA ALA A 46 -5.78 -17.36 24.84
C ALA A 46 -7.29 -17.00 24.90
N PRO A 47 -7.86 -16.61 26.06
CA PRO A 47 -9.31 -16.40 26.21
C PRO A 47 -9.94 -15.24 25.43
N THR A 48 -9.15 -14.26 24.96
CA THR A 48 -9.61 -13.12 24.14
C THR A 48 -9.49 -13.37 22.63
N TRP A 49 -9.18 -14.61 22.23
CA TRP A 49 -9.05 -15.01 20.84
C TRP A 49 -10.33 -15.64 20.32
N VAL A 50 -10.54 -15.52 19.01
CA VAL A 50 -11.64 -16.14 18.28
C VAL A 50 -11.11 -17.07 17.20
N ARG A 51 -11.87 -18.14 16.93
CA ARG A 51 -11.77 -18.93 15.71
C ARG A 51 -12.72 -18.38 14.68
N VAL A 52 -12.19 -18.06 13.51
CA VAL A 52 -12.96 -17.65 12.33
C VAL A 52 -12.90 -18.77 11.30
N ARG A 53 -14.06 -19.22 10.80
CA ARG A 53 -14.14 -20.04 9.58
C ARG A 53 -14.08 -19.09 8.39
N ASN A 54 -13.12 -19.28 7.49
CA ASN A 54 -12.97 -18.42 6.33
C ASN A 54 -14.03 -18.75 5.26
N ARG A 55 -14.46 -17.73 4.52
CA ARG A 55 -15.50 -17.83 3.48
C ARG A 55 -14.90 -17.51 2.11
N LEU A 56 -14.43 -16.27 1.92
CA LEU A 56 -13.60 -15.85 0.79
C LEU A 56 -12.30 -15.24 1.28
N ALA A 57 -11.20 -15.43 0.55
CA ALA A 57 -9.93 -14.75 0.79
C ALA A 57 -9.26 -14.28 -0.50
N GLY A 58 -8.92 -13.00 -0.60
CA GLY A 58 -8.27 -12.43 -1.77
C GLY A 58 -6.81 -12.88 -1.93
N ILE A 59 -6.34 -12.88 -3.17
CA ILE A 59 -4.91 -12.96 -3.51
C ILE A 59 -4.38 -11.53 -3.65
N CYS A 60 -3.46 -11.13 -2.78
CA CYS A 60 -2.81 -9.82 -2.83
C CYS A 60 -1.42 -9.91 -3.49
N ALA A 61 -0.96 -8.79 -4.08
CA ALA A 61 0.45 -8.67 -4.49
C ALA A 61 1.39 -8.86 -3.30
N ALA A 62 0.97 -8.44 -2.09
CA ALA A 62 1.73 -8.67 -0.86
C ALA A 62 1.97 -10.17 -0.57
N ASP A 63 1.01 -11.05 -0.88
CA ASP A 63 1.19 -12.50 -0.75
C ASP A 63 2.19 -13.04 -1.80
N LEU A 64 2.11 -12.55 -3.05
CA LEU A 64 3.08 -12.91 -4.10
C LEU A 64 4.51 -12.49 -3.70
N HIS A 65 4.68 -11.29 -3.15
CA HIS A 65 5.96 -10.82 -2.63
C HIS A 65 6.43 -11.60 -1.39
N LEU A 66 5.52 -12.18 -0.60
CA LEU A 66 5.86 -13.03 0.54
C LEU A 66 6.29 -14.44 0.10
N ILE A 67 5.69 -14.98 -0.97
CA ILE A 67 6.06 -16.26 -1.60
C ILE A 67 7.43 -16.17 -2.30
N HIS A 68 7.67 -15.09 -3.04
CA HIS A 68 8.90 -14.86 -3.84
C HIS A 68 9.91 -13.94 -3.13
N ALA A 69 9.89 -13.90 -1.79
CA ALA A 69 10.52 -12.83 -1.00
C ALA A 69 12.03 -12.68 -1.24
N ASP A 70 12.43 -11.56 -1.84
CA ASP A 70 13.83 -11.17 -1.90
C ASP A 70 14.28 -10.66 -0.51
N ARG A 71 14.87 -11.56 0.28
CA ARG A 71 15.43 -11.30 1.62
C ARG A 71 16.68 -10.38 1.59
N ARG A 72 16.67 -9.34 0.75
CA ARG A 72 17.70 -8.29 0.63
C ARG A 72 17.28 -6.96 1.28
N ILE A 73 15.98 -6.76 1.57
CA ILE A 73 15.57 -5.72 2.52
C ILE A 73 16.18 -6.07 3.89
N ALA A 74 16.74 -5.09 4.59
CA ALA A 74 17.08 -5.25 6.00
C ALA A 74 15.80 -5.57 6.79
N PRO A 75 15.74 -6.67 7.56
CA PRO A 75 14.56 -6.99 8.38
C PRO A 75 14.19 -5.87 9.36
N ALA A 76 15.17 -5.07 9.80
CA ALA A 76 14.98 -3.88 10.63
C ALA A 76 14.10 -2.78 10.00
N ALA A 77 13.98 -2.73 8.67
CA ALA A 77 13.10 -1.77 7.98
C ALA A 77 11.64 -2.25 7.90
N VAL A 78 11.38 -3.54 8.13
CA VAL A 78 10.04 -4.17 8.05
C VAL A 78 9.87 -5.30 9.10
N PRO A 79 10.16 -5.05 10.40
CA PRO A 79 10.34 -6.11 11.40
C PRO A 79 9.10 -7.00 11.56
N ARG A 80 7.90 -6.43 11.40
CA ARG A 80 6.60 -7.07 11.61
C ARG A 80 5.89 -7.56 10.34
N PHE A 81 6.58 -7.59 9.19
CA PHE A 81 5.96 -8.06 7.93
C PHE A 81 5.87 -9.60 7.81
N TRP A 82 6.64 -10.35 8.60
CA TRP A 82 6.82 -11.80 8.41
C TRP A 82 5.67 -12.64 8.98
N SER A 83 4.78 -13.14 8.10
CA SER A 83 3.77 -14.14 8.43
C SER A 83 4.14 -15.53 7.86
N ARG A 84 3.84 -16.60 8.61
CA ARG A 84 3.87 -17.98 8.09
C ARG A 84 2.66 -18.32 7.21
N TYR A 85 1.56 -17.58 7.38
CA TYR A 85 0.26 -17.85 6.76
C TYR A 85 -0.13 -16.66 5.84
N PRO A 86 -0.38 -16.89 4.53
CA PRO A 86 -0.81 -15.86 3.59
C PRO A 86 -2.33 -15.60 3.63
N GLY A 87 -2.76 -14.54 2.94
CA GLY A 87 -4.15 -14.10 2.84
C GLY A 87 -4.58 -13.20 3.99
N ARG A 88 -4.20 -11.92 3.94
CA ARG A 88 -4.75 -10.88 4.85
C ARG A 88 -6.05 -10.26 4.33
N GLU A 89 -6.35 -10.36 3.04
CA GLU A 89 -7.64 -10.00 2.48
C GLU A 89 -8.60 -11.18 2.71
N VAL A 90 -9.47 -11.13 3.73
CA VAL A 90 -10.32 -12.27 4.11
C VAL A 90 -11.64 -11.82 4.74
N VAL A 91 -12.73 -12.50 4.36
CA VAL A 91 -14.00 -12.53 5.09
C VAL A 91 -14.22 -13.93 5.68
N GLY A 92 -14.73 -13.97 6.89
CA GLY A 92 -15.11 -15.19 7.58
C GLY A 92 -16.23 -14.99 8.59
N GLU A 93 -16.48 -16.04 9.37
CA GLU A 93 -17.56 -16.16 10.34
C GLU A 93 -16.97 -16.65 11.66
N VAL A 94 -17.23 -15.96 12.77
CA VAL A 94 -16.78 -16.38 14.10
C VAL A 94 -17.54 -17.64 14.52
N ILE A 95 -16.81 -18.71 14.86
CA ILE A 95 -17.40 -20.04 15.16
C ILE A 95 -17.05 -20.59 16.55
N GLU A 96 -16.06 -20.00 17.21
CA GLU A 96 -15.63 -20.36 18.58
C GLU A 96 -14.95 -19.11 19.18
N PRO A 97 -15.70 -18.21 19.84
CA PRO A 97 -15.11 -17.14 20.64
C PRO A 97 -14.61 -17.70 21.98
N GLY A 98 -13.47 -17.22 22.46
CA GLY A 98 -12.95 -17.53 23.79
C GLY A 98 -13.70 -16.81 24.92
N ASP A 99 -13.51 -17.29 26.15
CA ASP A 99 -14.31 -16.93 27.34
C ASP A 99 -14.20 -15.45 27.78
N GLN A 100 -13.26 -14.68 27.22
CA GLN A 100 -13.06 -13.25 27.53
C GLN A 100 -13.28 -12.32 26.34
N VAL A 101 -13.72 -12.84 25.20
CA VAL A 101 -14.12 -12.05 24.01
C VAL A 101 -15.34 -11.19 24.33
N ARG A 102 -15.29 -9.90 24.00
CA ARG A 102 -16.32 -8.91 24.37
C ARG A 102 -17.09 -8.33 23.20
N TYR A 103 -16.44 -8.16 22.05
CA TYR A 103 -16.97 -7.39 20.91
C TYR A 103 -17.52 -8.27 19.78
N LEU A 104 -17.24 -9.58 19.82
CA LEU A 104 -17.63 -10.56 18.81
C LEU A 104 -18.39 -11.74 19.42
N ARG A 105 -19.29 -12.36 18.64
CA ARG A 105 -20.09 -13.52 19.03
C ARG A 105 -20.05 -14.59 17.94
N ALA A 106 -20.38 -15.84 18.29
CA ALA A 106 -20.56 -16.89 17.29
C ALA A 106 -21.65 -16.49 16.27
N GLY A 107 -21.36 -16.65 14.99
CA GLY A 107 -22.18 -16.18 13.87
C GLY A 107 -21.86 -14.77 13.35
N ASP A 108 -21.06 -13.96 14.06
CA ASP A 108 -20.62 -12.66 13.53
C ASP A 108 -19.75 -12.84 12.28
N ARG A 109 -20.13 -12.19 11.18
CA ARG A 109 -19.29 -12.06 9.98
C ARG A 109 -18.20 -11.01 10.25
N VAL A 110 -16.95 -11.36 9.95
CA VAL A 110 -15.76 -10.55 10.25
C VAL A 110 -14.77 -10.52 9.08
N VAL A 111 -14.00 -9.44 8.97
CA VAL A 111 -12.76 -9.40 8.17
C VAL A 111 -11.53 -9.25 9.06
N TRP A 112 -10.36 -9.69 8.58
CA TRP A 112 -9.08 -9.32 9.19
C TRP A 112 -8.83 -7.82 8.97
N GLN A 113 -8.81 -7.06 10.06
CA GLN A 113 -8.60 -5.61 10.07
C GLN A 113 -7.13 -5.22 10.29
N TYR A 114 -6.48 -5.75 11.32
CA TYR A 114 -5.13 -5.31 11.73
C TYR A 114 -4.19 -6.47 12.09
N GLY A 115 -2.90 -6.30 11.81
CA GLY A 115 -1.85 -7.17 12.33
C GLY A 115 -1.76 -7.11 13.86
N PRO A 116 -1.06 -8.08 14.49
CA PRO A 116 -0.75 -8.00 15.90
C PRO A 116 -0.05 -6.67 16.22
N ASN A 117 -0.45 -6.04 17.32
CA ASN A 117 -0.01 -4.73 17.80
C ASN A 117 -0.05 -4.69 19.34
N CYS A 118 0.43 -3.61 19.96
CA CYS A 118 0.59 -3.55 21.41
C CYS A 118 -0.74 -3.72 22.19
N ILE A 119 -1.87 -3.26 21.66
CA ILE A 119 -3.18 -3.38 22.30
C ILE A 119 -3.70 -4.82 22.21
N SER A 120 -3.59 -5.47 21.03
CA SER A 120 -3.97 -6.89 20.88
C SER A 120 -3.07 -7.87 21.66
N SER A 121 -1.91 -7.39 22.13
CA SER A 121 -1.00 -8.11 23.02
C SER A 121 -1.15 -7.69 24.50
N GLY A 122 -2.16 -6.89 24.84
CA GLY A 122 -2.45 -6.47 26.21
C GLY A 122 -1.45 -5.50 26.85
N MET A 123 -0.52 -4.93 26.08
CA MET A 123 0.49 -4.00 26.61
C MET A 123 -0.11 -2.62 26.89
N GLN A 124 0.26 -2.06 28.04
CA GLN A 124 -0.20 -0.76 28.53
C GLN A 124 0.98 0.09 29.03
N PRO A 125 1.00 1.41 28.79
CA PRO A 125 0.09 2.15 27.91
C PRO A 125 0.26 1.78 26.43
N PRO A 126 -0.72 2.08 25.55
CA PRO A 126 -0.55 1.91 24.11
C PRO A 126 0.48 2.91 23.55
N CYS A 127 1.25 2.47 22.56
CA CYS A 127 2.14 3.36 21.81
C CYS A 127 1.37 4.42 20.99
N HIS A 128 2.02 5.51 20.57
CA HIS A 128 1.37 6.69 19.99
C HIS A 128 0.48 6.35 18.78
N PHE A 129 0.99 5.48 17.88
CA PHE A 129 0.22 5.06 16.71
C PHE A 129 -0.96 4.14 17.06
N CYS A 130 -0.87 3.30 18.10
CA CYS A 130 -2.02 2.52 18.55
C CYS A 130 -3.09 3.39 19.23
N ALA A 131 -2.68 4.35 20.05
CA ALA A 131 -3.60 5.30 20.71
C ALA A 131 -4.38 6.13 19.68
N SER A 132 -3.75 6.48 18.55
CA SER A 132 -4.37 7.26 17.46
C SER A 132 -5.14 6.44 16.41
N GLY A 133 -5.24 5.10 16.58
CA GLY A 133 -5.99 4.21 15.70
C GLY A 133 -5.24 3.71 14.45
N ASN A 134 -3.90 3.83 14.44
CA ASN A 134 -3.00 3.55 13.32
C ASN A 134 -2.14 2.31 13.61
N TYR A 135 -2.77 1.19 13.98
CA TYR A 135 -2.12 0.02 14.61
C TYR A 135 -1.03 -0.67 13.75
N GLU A 136 -1.05 -0.51 12.42
CA GLU A 136 0.01 -1.00 11.51
C GLU A 136 1.33 -0.23 11.67
N LEU A 137 1.31 0.99 12.22
CA LEU A 137 2.49 1.82 12.53
C LEU A 137 2.95 1.69 14.00
N CYS A 138 2.44 0.70 14.74
CA CYS A 138 2.74 0.48 16.15
C CYS A 138 4.25 0.26 16.40
N GLU A 139 4.84 1.04 17.31
CA GLU A 139 6.29 1.11 17.56
C GLU A 139 6.89 -0.10 18.33
N GLN A 140 6.06 -1.10 18.67
CA GLN A 140 6.48 -2.23 19.49
C GLN A 140 6.91 -3.42 18.61
N ASP A 141 8.23 -3.68 18.54
CA ASP A 141 8.80 -4.81 17.78
C ASP A 141 8.50 -6.18 18.42
N LYS A 142 8.62 -6.27 19.74
CA LYS A 142 8.45 -7.50 20.51
C LYS A 142 7.07 -7.51 21.17
N LEU A 143 6.11 -8.08 20.46
CA LEU A 143 4.75 -8.27 20.95
C LEU A 143 4.66 -9.55 21.81
N PRO A 144 4.25 -9.48 23.08
CA PRO A 144 4.04 -10.66 23.90
C PRO A 144 2.74 -11.40 23.51
N GLY A 145 2.64 -12.65 23.95
CA GLY A 145 1.49 -13.53 23.69
C GLY A 145 1.65 -14.41 22.44
N PRO A 146 0.59 -15.16 22.08
CA PRO A 146 0.61 -16.07 20.94
C PRO A 146 0.57 -15.34 19.59
N ALA A 147 1.17 -15.94 18.57
CA ALA A 147 1.11 -15.47 17.19
C ALA A 147 -0.12 -16.04 16.45
N PRO A 148 -0.68 -15.32 15.44
CA PRO A 148 -1.80 -15.82 14.63
C PRO A 148 -1.57 -17.21 14.05
N PHE A 149 -2.59 -18.07 14.10
CA PHE A 149 -2.57 -19.39 13.48
C PHE A 149 -3.51 -19.42 12.27
N GLY A 150 -2.98 -19.85 11.12
CA GLY A 150 -3.71 -19.77 9.86
C GLY A 150 -3.79 -18.33 9.34
N GLY A 151 -4.50 -18.19 8.24
CA GLY A 151 -4.79 -16.94 7.54
C GLY A 151 -5.85 -17.20 6.48
N GLY A 152 -6.20 -16.21 5.67
CA GLY A 152 -7.31 -16.31 4.71
C GLY A 152 -7.22 -17.50 3.76
N TRP A 153 -6.01 -17.97 3.44
CA TRP A 153 -5.80 -19.16 2.60
C TRP A 153 -5.85 -20.47 3.43
N SER A 154 -6.79 -20.58 4.38
CA SER A 154 -6.99 -21.73 5.29
C SER A 154 -8.47 -21.91 5.61
N GLU A 155 -8.95 -23.11 5.95
CA GLU A 155 -10.37 -23.33 6.37
C GLU A 155 -10.75 -22.49 7.61
N GLU A 156 -9.82 -22.38 8.57
CA GLU A 156 -9.99 -21.60 9.80
C GLU A 156 -8.76 -20.71 10.05
N MET A 157 -8.94 -19.61 10.77
CA MET A 157 -7.85 -18.80 11.34
C MET A 157 -8.16 -18.42 12.80
N LEU A 158 -7.09 -18.27 13.61
CA LEU A 158 -7.16 -17.85 15.01
C LEU A 158 -6.51 -16.47 15.18
N LEU A 159 -7.26 -15.53 15.74
CA LEU A 159 -6.89 -14.13 15.90
C LEU A 159 -7.40 -13.56 17.23
N HIS A 160 -6.74 -12.53 17.76
CA HIS A 160 -7.28 -11.73 18.87
C HIS A 160 -8.50 -10.93 18.39
N GLU A 161 -9.55 -10.77 19.21
CA GLU A 161 -10.80 -10.15 18.75
C GLU A 161 -10.62 -8.74 18.16
N GLN A 162 -9.71 -7.94 18.71
CA GLN A 162 -9.40 -6.57 18.25
C GLN A 162 -8.65 -6.49 16.91
N GLN A 163 -8.24 -7.63 16.34
CA GLN A 163 -7.67 -7.68 15.00
C GLN A 163 -8.74 -7.79 13.89
N LEU A 164 -10.02 -7.93 14.26
CA LEU A 164 -11.13 -8.21 13.37
C LEU A 164 -12.14 -7.06 13.34
N PHE A 165 -12.64 -6.74 12.15
CA PHE A 165 -13.73 -5.80 11.95
C PHE A 165 -15.03 -6.58 11.69
N ARG A 166 -16.06 -6.35 12.52
CA ARG A 166 -17.38 -6.96 12.32
C ARG A 166 -18.10 -6.29 11.15
N ILE A 167 -18.54 -7.11 10.19
CA ILE A 167 -19.15 -6.67 8.93
C ILE A 167 -20.65 -6.41 9.15
N PRO A 168 -21.19 -5.24 8.73
CA PRO A 168 -22.63 -5.02 8.63
C PRO A 168 -23.33 -6.05 7.74
N ALA A 169 -24.47 -6.57 8.20
CA ALA A 169 -25.18 -7.68 7.56
C ALA A 169 -25.53 -7.48 6.07
N LEU A 170 -25.66 -6.23 5.60
CA LEU A 170 -26.02 -5.87 4.22
C LEU A 170 -24.90 -6.13 3.19
N LEU A 171 -23.63 -6.23 3.60
CA LEU A 171 -22.51 -6.42 2.67
C LEU A 171 -22.39 -7.89 2.23
N SER A 172 -22.23 -8.13 0.92
CA SER A 172 -21.94 -9.48 0.40
C SER A 172 -20.55 -9.98 0.85
N ASP A 173 -20.26 -11.27 0.70
CA ASP A 173 -18.91 -11.79 0.99
C ASP A 173 -17.86 -11.24 -0.01
N GLU A 174 -18.22 -10.99 -1.27
CA GLU A 174 -17.34 -10.37 -2.27
C GLU A 174 -17.06 -8.89 -1.99
N GLN A 175 -18.04 -8.17 -1.44
CA GLN A 175 -17.84 -6.81 -0.93
C GLN A 175 -16.95 -6.82 0.31
N ALA A 176 -17.19 -7.76 1.24
CA ALA A 176 -16.42 -7.87 2.47
C ALA A 176 -14.96 -8.28 2.25
N VAL A 177 -14.67 -9.26 1.38
CA VAL A 177 -13.28 -9.69 1.12
C VAL A 177 -12.42 -8.55 0.54
N LEU A 178 -13.05 -7.58 -0.13
CA LEU A 178 -12.41 -6.38 -0.66
C LEU A 178 -12.51 -5.14 0.26
N LEU A 179 -13.03 -5.29 1.48
CA LEU A 179 -13.10 -4.20 2.45
C LEU A 179 -11.70 -3.69 2.83
N ALA A 180 -10.75 -4.61 3.06
CA ALA A 180 -9.35 -4.28 3.36
C ALA A 180 -8.65 -3.49 2.22
N PRO A 181 -8.60 -3.96 0.95
CA PRO A 181 -8.00 -3.17 -0.13
C PRO A 181 -8.77 -1.87 -0.45
N THR A 182 -10.07 -1.79 -0.15
CA THR A 182 -10.82 -0.51 -0.24
C THR A 182 -10.37 0.47 0.84
N ALA A 183 -10.11 0.00 2.07
CA ALA A 183 -9.51 0.81 3.13
C ALA A 183 -8.09 1.29 2.77
N ILE A 184 -7.28 0.48 2.06
CA ILE A 184 -5.98 0.91 1.52
C ILE A 184 -6.15 2.05 0.51
N ALA A 185 -7.09 1.93 -0.44
CA ALA A 185 -7.35 2.98 -1.43
C ALA A 185 -7.86 4.29 -0.79
N LEU A 186 -8.73 4.18 0.23
CA LEU A 186 -9.19 5.33 1.01
C LEU A 186 -8.04 6.00 1.78
N HIS A 187 -7.19 5.22 2.46
CA HIS A 187 -5.99 5.76 3.12
C HIS A 187 -5.10 6.48 2.11
N ALA A 188 -4.74 5.84 0.99
CA ALA A 188 -3.89 6.41 -0.04
C ALA A 188 -4.39 7.75 -0.58
N VAL A 189 -5.68 7.87 -0.90
CA VAL A 189 -6.27 9.13 -1.39
C VAL A 189 -6.37 10.18 -0.28
N LEU A 190 -6.68 9.79 0.97
CA LEU A 190 -6.76 10.75 2.08
C LEU A 190 -5.37 11.24 2.55
N ARG A 191 -4.30 10.47 2.32
CA ARG A 191 -2.91 10.91 2.57
C ARG A 191 -2.47 12.08 1.68
N PHE A 192 -3.07 12.24 0.50
CA PHE A 192 -3.00 13.48 -0.29
C PHE A 192 -4.20 13.54 -1.26
N LEU A 193 -5.26 14.27 -0.89
CA LEU A 193 -6.45 14.43 -1.73
C LEU A 193 -6.24 15.59 -2.71
N PRO A 194 -6.30 15.38 -4.04
CA PRO A 194 -6.20 16.46 -5.02
C PRO A 194 -7.37 17.43 -4.92
N ARG A 195 -7.06 18.71 -5.10
CA ARG A 195 -8.04 19.80 -5.09
C ARG A 195 -8.91 19.78 -6.35
N SER A 196 -10.03 20.49 -6.32
CA SER A 196 -10.86 20.70 -7.52
C SER A 196 -10.02 21.25 -8.69
N GLY A 197 -10.11 20.59 -9.85
CA GLY A 197 -9.38 20.97 -11.06
C GLY A 197 -7.91 20.56 -11.12
N GLU A 198 -7.34 19.95 -10.06
CA GLU A 198 -6.01 19.33 -10.14
C GLU A 198 -6.05 18.02 -10.95
N ARG A 199 -4.90 17.58 -11.45
CA ARG A 199 -4.75 16.39 -12.32
C ARG A 199 -4.00 15.28 -11.59
N ALA A 200 -4.65 14.12 -11.48
CA ALA A 200 -4.10 12.92 -10.87
C ALA A 200 -3.64 11.89 -11.93
N LEU A 201 -2.56 11.17 -11.64
CA LEU A 201 -2.20 9.94 -12.36
C LEU A 201 -2.23 8.75 -11.41
N ILE A 202 -2.87 7.67 -11.81
CA ILE A 202 -2.75 6.37 -11.14
C ILE A 202 -1.78 5.52 -11.96
N VAL A 203 -0.66 5.13 -11.37
CA VAL A 203 0.28 4.20 -12.00
C VAL A 203 -0.12 2.78 -11.59
N GLY A 204 -0.55 1.99 -12.57
CA GLY A 204 -1.05 0.63 -12.39
C GLY A 204 -2.57 0.54 -12.25
N SER A 205 -3.19 -0.31 -13.06
CA SER A 205 -4.64 -0.61 -13.07
C SER A 205 -4.96 -1.99 -12.45
N GLY A 206 -4.20 -2.39 -11.43
CA GLY A 206 -4.57 -3.51 -10.56
C GLY A 206 -5.71 -3.13 -9.60
N THR A 207 -6.10 -4.06 -8.70
CA THR A 207 -7.23 -3.85 -7.77
C THR A 207 -7.10 -2.55 -6.97
N ILE A 208 -5.91 -2.24 -6.42
CA ILE A 208 -5.67 -1.00 -5.67
C ILE A 208 -5.84 0.25 -6.57
N GLY A 209 -5.28 0.25 -7.79
CA GLY A 209 -5.45 1.37 -8.72
C GLY A 209 -6.90 1.62 -9.15
N LEU A 210 -7.67 0.55 -9.39
CA LEU A 210 -9.10 0.65 -9.75
C LEU A 210 -9.98 1.03 -8.54
N LEU A 211 -9.54 0.78 -7.31
CA LEU A 211 -10.17 1.30 -6.09
C LEU A 211 -9.78 2.75 -5.82
N VAL A 212 -8.52 3.14 -6.02
CA VAL A 212 -8.07 4.54 -5.94
C VAL A 212 -8.82 5.41 -6.97
N LEU A 213 -9.10 4.90 -8.17
CA LEU A 213 -9.93 5.56 -9.17
C LEU A 213 -11.36 5.82 -8.67
N GLN A 214 -12.01 4.81 -8.08
CA GLN A 214 -13.35 4.96 -7.47
C GLN A 214 -13.34 5.97 -6.32
N VAL A 215 -12.35 5.90 -5.43
CA VAL A 215 -12.23 6.82 -4.30
C VAL A 215 -11.97 8.25 -4.78
N LEU A 216 -11.12 8.46 -5.79
CA LEU A 216 -10.92 9.78 -6.40
C LEU A 216 -12.21 10.32 -7.03
N ARG A 217 -12.94 9.50 -7.79
CA ARG A 217 -14.21 9.91 -8.40
C ARG A 217 -15.30 10.22 -7.39
N LEU A 218 -15.23 9.64 -6.19
CA LEU A 218 -16.12 9.92 -5.08
C LEU A 218 -15.72 11.17 -4.27
N LEU A 219 -14.43 11.33 -3.95
CA LEU A 219 -13.94 12.37 -3.02
C LEU A 219 -13.48 13.66 -3.69
N SER A 220 -13.04 13.59 -4.95
CA SER A 220 -12.67 14.76 -5.76
C SER A 220 -13.15 14.56 -7.21
N PRO A 221 -14.49 14.58 -7.46
CA PRO A 221 -15.07 14.27 -8.76
C PRO A 221 -14.58 15.17 -9.90
N GLN A 222 -14.14 16.40 -9.57
CA GLN A 222 -13.60 17.39 -10.50
C GLN A 222 -12.11 17.20 -10.84
N THR A 223 -11.40 16.25 -10.23
CA THR A 223 -10.02 15.91 -10.60
C THR A 223 -9.99 15.24 -11.99
N GLU A 224 -9.06 15.64 -12.84
CA GLU A 224 -8.77 14.91 -14.08
C GLU A 224 -7.95 13.66 -13.72
N VAL A 225 -8.43 12.45 -14.01
CA VAL A 225 -7.74 11.22 -13.58
C VAL A 225 -7.21 10.46 -14.78
N SER A 226 -5.90 10.53 -14.98
CA SER A 226 -5.15 9.67 -15.90
C SER A 226 -4.86 8.31 -15.25
N VAL A 227 -4.85 7.22 -16.03
CA VAL A 227 -4.47 5.89 -15.54
C VAL A 227 -3.44 5.26 -16.49
N LEU A 228 -2.31 4.82 -15.95
CA LEU A 228 -1.28 4.09 -16.69
C LEU A 228 -1.56 2.58 -16.66
N ILE A 229 -1.79 2.00 -17.83
CA ILE A 229 -2.33 0.65 -18.01
C ILE A 229 -1.35 -0.24 -18.77
N ARG A 230 -1.12 -1.47 -18.27
CA ARG A 230 -0.23 -2.45 -18.92
C ARG A 230 -0.95 -3.36 -19.90
N HIS A 231 -2.17 -3.82 -19.59
CA HIS A 231 -2.89 -4.81 -20.38
C HIS A 231 -4.23 -4.26 -20.90
N ALA A 232 -4.55 -4.54 -22.17
CA ALA A 232 -5.70 -3.95 -22.87
C ALA A 232 -7.05 -4.19 -22.16
N PHE A 233 -7.27 -5.37 -21.58
CA PHE A 233 -8.52 -5.70 -20.85
C PHE A 233 -8.81 -4.77 -19.67
N GLN A 234 -7.79 -4.11 -19.10
CA GLN A 234 -7.94 -3.18 -17.99
C GLN A 234 -8.48 -1.81 -18.43
N VAL A 235 -8.38 -1.47 -19.72
CA VAL A 235 -8.81 -0.18 -20.30
C VAL A 235 -10.32 -0.01 -20.16
N GLU A 236 -11.09 -1.07 -20.41
CA GLU A 236 -12.55 -1.03 -20.28
C GLU A 236 -12.96 -0.71 -18.84
N GLN A 237 -12.35 -1.37 -17.86
CA GLN A 237 -12.68 -1.16 -16.44
C GLN A 237 -12.25 0.23 -15.96
N ALA A 238 -11.07 0.72 -16.35
CA ALA A 238 -10.66 2.08 -16.05
C ALA A 238 -11.61 3.13 -16.66
N THR A 239 -12.03 2.93 -17.92
CA THR A 239 -12.99 3.82 -18.58
C THR A 239 -14.38 3.78 -17.93
N ARG A 240 -14.90 2.58 -17.62
CA ARG A 240 -16.18 2.39 -16.90
C ARG A 240 -16.17 3.03 -15.51
N LEU A 241 -15.02 3.04 -14.84
CA LEU A 241 -14.82 3.70 -13.54
C LEU A 241 -14.41 5.18 -13.67
N GLY A 242 -14.46 5.76 -14.88
CA GLY A 242 -14.33 7.21 -15.09
C GLY A 242 -12.89 7.72 -15.22
N ALA A 243 -11.92 6.92 -15.66
CA ALA A 243 -10.62 7.45 -16.07
C ALA A 243 -10.81 8.47 -17.22
N THR A 244 -10.28 9.69 -17.08
CA THR A 244 -10.32 10.72 -18.13
C THR A 244 -9.39 10.36 -19.28
N HIS A 245 -8.20 9.83 -18.95
CA HIS A 245 -7.16 9.50 -19.92
C HIS A 245 -6.51 8.15 -19.63
N ILE A 246 -6.22 7.41 -20.69
CA ILE A 246 -5.54 6.12 -20.66
C ILE A 246 -4.12 6.33 -21.19
N ILE A 247 -3.12 5.92 -20.40
CA ILE A 247 -1.70 6.13 -20.68
C ILE A 247 -1.03 4.77 -20.88
N TYR A 248 -0.33 4.57 -22.00
CA TYR A 248 0.39 3.32 -22.27
C TYR A 248 1.88 3.45 -21.91
N PRO A 249 2.54 2.45 -21.28
CA PRO A 249 3.94 2.50 -20.87
C PRO A 249 4.88 2.97 -21.99
N GLN A 250 4.70 2.42 -23.19
CA GLN A 250 5.49 2.63 -24.40
C GLN A 250 5.44 4.10 -24.89
N HIS A 251 4.31 4.77 -24.67
CA HIS A 251 4.04 6.14 -25.13
C HIS A 251 3.85 7.13 -23.98
N SER A 252 4.14 6.70 -22.74
CA SER A 252 3.82 7.38 -21.48
C SER A 252 4.14 8.87 -21.46
N TYR A 253 5.37 9.26 -21.80
CA TYR A 253 5.77 10.68 -21.85
C TYR A 253 4.98 11.50 -22.87
N SER A 254 4.67 10.93 -24.05
CA SER A 254 3.89 11.61 -25.10
C SER A 254 2.39 11.63 -24.82
N ASP A 255 1.85 10.60 -24.20
CA ASP A 255 0.43 10.54 -23.81
C ASP A 255 0.13 11.47 -22.65
N ILE A 256 1.00 11.49 -21.62
CA ILE A 256 0.89 12.45 -20.51
C ILE A 256 1.10 13.87 -21.04
N GLN A 257 2.04 14.11 -21.96
CA GLN A 257 2.19 15.42 -22.62
C GLN A 257 0.91 15.83 -23.36
N ARG A 258 0.24 14.91 -24.08
CA ARG A 258 -1.01 15.18 -24.80
C ARG A 258 -2.17 15.52 -23.86
N ALA A 259 -2.33 14.75 -22.77
CA ALA A 259 -3.34 14.99 -21.75
C ALA A 259 -3.10 16.32 -21.00
N THR A 260 -1.96 16.43 -20.33
CA THR A 260 -1.67 17.52 -19.39
C THR A 260 -1.17 18.81 -20.04
N ARG A 261 -0.87 18.80 -21.35
CA ARG A 261 -0.19 19.89 -22.10
C ARG A 261 1.19 20.26 -21.55
N ALA A 262 1.82 19.39 -20.76
CA ALA A 262 3.11 19.62 -20.11
C ALA A 262 4.26 19.82 -21.11
N ARG A 263 5.26 20.63 -20.73
CA ARG A 263 6.48 20.78 -21.54
C ARG A 263 7.40 19.58 -21.34
N LEU A 264 7.61 18.79 -22.40
CA LEU A 264 8.60 17.71 -22.43
C LEU A 264 10.00 18.25 -22.72
N TYR A 265 10.93 17.94 -21.84
CA TYR A 265 12.36 18.17 -22.00
C TYR A 265 13.06 16.85 -22.29
N ARG A 266 14.16 16.91 -23.04
CA ARG A 266 15.01 15.76 -23.38
C ARG A 266 16.46 16.12 -23.05
N GLY A 267 17.18 15.19 -22.44
CA GLY A 267 18.60 15.34 -22.11
C GLY A 267 19.43 14.16 -22.61
N PRO A 268 20.76 14.19 -22.39
CA PRO A 268 21.67 13.11 -22.76
C PRO A 268 21.24 11.74 -22.20
N GLY A 269 21.65 10.65 -22.86
CA GLY A 269 21.30 9.28 -22.46
C GLY A 269 19.81 8.96 -22.55
N GLY A 270 19.03 9.70 -23.35
CA GLY A 270 17.59 9.48 -23.51
C GLY A 270 16.74 9.94 -22.31
N ASN A 271 17.33 10.69 -21.36
CA ASN A 271 16.62 11.25 -20.22
C ASN A 271 15.48 12.18 -20.66
N LYS A 272 14.34 12.09 -19.95
CA LYS A 272 13.10 12.82 -20.25
C LYS A 272 12.50 13.31 -18.93
N VAL A 273 11.87 14.48 -18.96
CA VAL A 273 11.08 15.01 -17.84
C VAL A 273 9.96 15.91 -18.36
N LEU A 274 8.79 15.90 -17.71
CA LEU A 274 7.66 16.77 -18.04
C LEU A 274 7.56 17.89 -17.00
N ALA A 275 7.42 19.15 -17.38
CA ALA A 275 7.05 20.23 -16.45
C ALA A 275 5.57 20.62 -16.63
N GLY A 276 4.84 20.77 -15.53
CA GLY A 276 3.42 21.12 -15.53
C GLY A 276 2.46 19.95 -15.79
N ALA A 277 2.92 18.70 -15.63
CA ALA A 277 2.13 17.48 -15.81
C ALA A 277 1.18 17.21 -14.63
N HIS A 278 1.40 16.21 -13.78
CA HIS A 278 0.44 15.85 -12.73
C HIS A 278 0.69 16.58 -11.41
N ASP A 279 -0.40 16.90 -10.72
CA ASP A 279 -0.45 17.51 -9.40
C ASP A 279 -0.22 16.44 -8.30
N VAL A 280 -0.84 15.27 -8.47
CA VAL A 280 -0.64 14.08 -7.65
C VAL A 280 -0.43 12.83 -8.52
N ILE A 281 0.42 11.91 -8.07
CA ILE A 281 0.57 10.58 -8.67
C ILE A 281 0.44 9.52 -7.58
N TYR A 282 -0.47 8.58 -7.76
CA TYR A 282 -0.60 7.39 -6.91
C TYR A 282 0.11 6.23 -7.59
N ASP A 283 1.30 5.87 -7.11
CA ASP A 283 1.99 4.68 -7.61
C ASP A 283 1.49 3.45 -6.84
N THR A 284 0.72 2.60 -7.54
CA THR A 284 0.20 1.33 -7.02
C THR A 284 1.02 0.12 -7.45
N VAL A 285 2.11 0.33 -8.20
CA VAL A 285 3.11 -0.67 -8.58
C VAL A 285 4.29 -0.61 -7.62
N GLY A 286 4.87 0.58 -7.43
CA GLY A 286 5.98 0.85 -6.51
C GLY A 286 7.32 0.23 -6.93
N SER A 287 7.53 -0.05 -8.22
CA SER A 287 8.82 -0.50 -8.74
C SER A 287 9.79 0.67 -8.94
N GLN A 288 11.07 0.37 -9.14
CA GLN A 288 12.08 1.39 -9.42
C GLN A 288 11.67 2.29 -10.60
N ASP A 289 11.20 1.70 -11.70
CA ASP A 289 10.86 2.44 -12.92
C ASP A 289 9.58 3.27 -12.77
N SER A 290 8.57 2.76 -12.05
CA SER A 290 7.34 3.52 -11.79
C SER A 290 7.59 4.72 -10.89
N LEU A 291 8.39 4.55 -9.83
CA LEU A 291 8.86 5.63 -8.96
C LEU A 291 9.70 6.66 -9.73
N GLN A 292 10.70 6.18 -10.49
CA GLN A 292 11.64 7.03 -11.23
C GLN A 292 10.93 7.85 -12.30
N HIS A 293 9.92 7.29 -12.96
CA HIS A 293 9.11 8.02 -13.94
C HIS A 293 8.07 8.92 -13.30
N ALA A 294 7.40 8.51 -12.23
CA ALA A 294 6.44 9.35 -11.51
C ALA A 294 7.09 10.66 -11.02
N LEU A 295 8.27 10.60 -10.39
CA LEU A 295 9.04 11.80 -10.01
C LEU A 295 9.34 12.72 -11.20
N ARG A 296 9.43 12.18 -12.42
CA ARG A 296 9.68 12.91 -13.67
C ARG A 296 8.39 13.34 -14.43
N TRP A 297 7.22 12.94 -13.92
CA TRP A 297 5.89 13.28 -14.43
C TRP A 297 5.10 14.22 -13.50
N LEU A 298 5.65 14.61 -12.35
CA LEU A 298 5.09 15.64 -11.47
C LEU A 298 5.32 17.06 -12.02
N ARG A 299 4.38 17.98 -11.74
CA ARG A 299 4.68 19.42 -11.73
C ARG A 299 5.57 19.79 -10.52
N ALA A 300 6.08 21.02 -10.50
CA ALA A 300 6.71 21.56 -9.29
C ALA A 300 5.72 21.55 -8.11
N ARG A 301 6.21 21.23 -6.91
CA ARG A 301 5.40 20.99 -5.69
C ARG A 301 4.29 19.94 -5.86
N GLY A 302 4.43 19.03 -6.82
CA GLY A 302 3.53 17.88 -6.98
C GLY A 302 3.86 16.77 -5.98
N THR A 303 2.92 15.84 -5.77
CA THR A 303 3.06 14.78 -4.76
C THR A 303 3.00 13.37 -5.37
N LEU A 304 4.03 12.57 -5.12
CA LEU A 304 4.03 11.12 -5.36
C LEU A 304 3.60 10.40 -4.08
N VAL A 305 2.45 9.75 -4.12
CA VAL A 305 1.94 8.85 -3.08
C VAL A 305 2.35 7.42 -3.43
N LEU A 306 3.26 6.84 -2.66
CA LEU A 306 3.68 5.45 -2.80
C LEU A 306 2.72 4.52 -2.05
N VAL A 307 1.98 3.71 -2.81
CA VAL A 307 1.00 2.72 -2.32
C VAL A 307 1.42 1.29 -2.69
N GLY A 308 2.02 1.12 -3.88
CA GLY A 308 2.69 -0.10 -4.30
C GLY A 308 3.97 -0.34 -3.51
N ARG A 309 4.53 -1.56 -3.58
CA ARG A 309 5.64 -1.95 -2.72
C ARG A 309 6.54 -3.01 -3.35
N GLU A 310 7.61 -2.57 -4.00
CA GLU A 310 8.73 -3.44 -4.40
C GLU A 310 9.58 -3.84 -3.17
N PRO A 311 9.72 -5.14 -2.84
CA PRO A 311 10.52 -5.62 -1.72
C PRO A 311 12.03 -5.68 -2.04
N ARG A 312 12.58 -4.67 -2.71
CA ARG A 312 13.99 -4.62 -3.16
C ARG A 312 14.58 -3.22 -3.00
N LEU A 313 15.90 -3.14 -2.98
CA LEU A 313 16.61 -1.86 -3.03
C LEU A 313 16.40 -1.20 -4.40
N VAL A 314 15.83 0.00 -4.41
CA VAL A 314 15.63 0.81 -5.61
C VAL A 314 16.70 1.89 -5.73
N LYS A 315 17.17 2.17 -6.95
CA LYS A 315 18.00 3.33 -7.28
C LYS A 315 17.11 4.41 -7.90
N LEU A 316 17.11 5.61 -7.32
CA LEU A 316 16.30 6.74 -7.77
C LEU A 316 17.17 7.99 -7.98
N ASP A 317 17.02 8.64 -9.12
CA ASP A 317 17.40 10.03 -9.34
C ASP A 317 16.45 10.93 -8.54
N LEU A 318 16.97 11.53 -7.47
CA LEU A 318 16.26 12.43 -6.57
C LEU A 318 16.32 13.90 -7.00
N THR A 319 16.90 14.22 -8.17
CA THR A 319 16.95 15.60 -8.69
C THR A 319 15.56 16.23 -8.77
N PRO A 320 14.48 15.53 -9.20
CA PRO A 320 13.13 16.10 -9.18
C PRO A 320 12.59 16.39 -7.77
N LEU A 321 13.05 15.67 -6.74
CA LEU A 321 12.65 15.90 -5.35
C LEU A 321 13.17 17.26 -4.86
N TRP A 322 14.47 17.50 -5.08
CA TRP A 322 15.14 18.76 -4.73
C TRP A 322 14.76 19.91 -5.67
N TYR A 323 15.11 19.81 -6.96
CA TYR A 323 15.03 20.91 -7.93
C TYR A 323 13.60 21.38 -8.24
N ARG A 324 12.58 20.59 -7.90
CA ARG A 324 11.16 20.93 -8.12
C ARG A 324 10.32 20.92 -6.85
N GLU A 325 10.96 20.77 -5.69
CA GLU A 325 10.31 20.68 -4.38
C GLU A 325 9.17 19.64 -4.38
N ALA A 326 9.39 18.50 -5.03
CA ALA A 326 8.37 17.46 -5.15
C ALA A 326 8.25 16.67 -3.84
N ASN A 327 7.04 16.29 -3.47
CA ASN A 327 6.78 15.48 -2.29
C ASN A 327 6.80 13.99 -2.65
N LEU A 328 7.40 13.16 -1.80
CA LEU A 328 7.30 11.70 -1.83
C LEU A 328 6.77 11.22 -0.48
N ILE A 329 5.55 10.67 -0.45
CA ILE A 329 4.90 10.21 0.79
C ILE A 329 4.53 8.73 0.71
N GLY A 330 4.76 8.00 1.81
CA GLY A 330 4.37 6.60 1.93
C GLY A 330 2.95 6.42 2.49
N SER A 331 2.16 5.57 1.84
CA SER A 331 0.82 5.15 2.27
C SER A 331 0.85 3.67 2.67
N ALA A 332 1.04 3.39 3.97
CA ALA A 332 1.20 2.03 4.49
C ALA A 332 -0.12 1.45 5.00
N SER A 333 -0.58 0.35 4.38
CA SER A 333 -1.83 -0.33 4.73
C SER A 333 -3.03 0.65 4.84
N TYR A 334 -3.51 0.89 6.06
CA TYR A 334 -4.72 1.62 6.39
C TYR A 334 -4.65 2.11 7.84
N GLY A 335 -5.40 3.16 8.17
CA GLY A 335 -5.36 3.78 9.49
C GLY A 335 -6.70 4.39 9.91
N SER A 336 -6.61 5.43 10.73
CA SER A 336 -7.73 6.27 11.16
C SER A 336 -7.55 7.68 10.61
N GLU A 337 -8.57 8.20 9.94
CA GLU A 337 -8.53 9.41 9.12
C GLU A 337 -9.50 10.47 9.63
N CYS A 338 -9.22 11.74 9.33
CA CYS A 338 -10.13 12.84 9.61
C CYS A 338 -11.34 12.81 8.66
N TRP A 339 -12.53 12.55 9.19
CA TRP A 339 -13.75 12.35 8.42
C TRP A 339 -15.01 12.93 9.12
N PRO A 340 -15.82 13.78 8.44
CA PRO A 340 -15.69 14.23 7.05
C PRO A 340 -14.39 14.98 6.76
N VAL A 341 -13.98 15.05 5.50
CA VAL A 341 -12.73 15.69 5.07
C VAL A 341 -12.71 17.15 5.54
N GLY A 342 -11.63 17.54 6.23
CA GLY A 342 -11.49 18.88 6.84
C GLY A 342 -12.05 19.01 8.26
N SER A 343 -12.74 18.00 8.81
CA SER A 343 -13.17 17.98 10.21
C SER A 343 -12.10 17.43 11.16
N GLN A 344 -12.33 17.56 12.46
CA GLN A 344 -11.48 16.99 13.52
C GLN A 344 -11.86 15.54 13.91
N GLY A 345 -12.97 15.01 13.42
CA GLY A 345 -13.47 13.68 13.80
C GLY A 345 -12.63 12.57 13.19
N ARG A 346 -12.07 11.66 14.00
CA ARG A 346 -11.24 10.54 13.51
C ARG A 346 -12.06 9.26 13.33
N ARG A 347 -12.04 8.65 12.15
CA ARG A 347 -12.73 7.38 11.83
C ARG A 347 -11.78 6.37 11.19
N SER A 348 -11.91 5.09 11.59
CA SER A 348 -11.19 3.99 10.93
C SER A 348 -11.60 3.87 9.46
N THR A 349 -10.61 3.75 8.58
CA THR A 349 -10.80 3.53 7.13
C THR A 349 -11.64 2.30 6.79
N PHE A 350 -11.68 1.27 7.62
CA PHE A 350 -12.62 0.13 7.44
C PHE A 350 -14.08 0.53 7.70
N SER A 351 -14.34 1.39 8.69
CA SER A 351 -15.70 1.92 8.93
C SER A 351 -16.15 2.77 7.74
N LEU A 352 -15.26 3.62 7.21
CA LEU A 352 -15.53 4.43 6.02
C LEU A 352 -15.74 3.57 4.77
N ALA A 353 -14.87 2.59 4.51
CA ALA A 353 -15.02 1.66 3.40
C ALA A 353 -16.34 0.87 3.50
N SER A 354 -16.66 0.35 4.69
CA SER A 354 -17.87 -0.44 4.94
C SER A 354 -19.13 0.38 4.73
N GLU A 355 -19.13 1.65 5.13
CA GLU A 355 -20.23 2.58 4.90
C GLU A 355 -20.38 2.91 3.41
N LEU A 356 -19.28 3.26 2.72
CA LEU A 356 -19.31 3.69 1.32
C LEU A 356 -19.64 2.55 0.34
N ILE A 357 -19.24 1.32 0.65
CA ILE A 357 -19.66 0.12 -0.10
C ILE A 357 -21.14 -0.19 0.18
N GLY A 358 -21.58 -0.10 1.45
CA GLY A 358 -22.98 -0.29 1.82
C GLY A 358 -23.94 0.75 1.21
N GLN A 359 -23.44 1.96 0.96
CA GLN A 359 -24.14 3.02 0.21
C GLN A 359 -24.02 2.87 -1.32
N GLY A 360 -23.36 1.82 -1.83
CA GLY A 360 -23.16 1.59 -3.27
C GLY A 360 -22.24 2.60 -3.97
N LYS A 361 -21.55 3.47 -3.22
CA LYS A 361 -20.68 4.54 -3.74
C LYS A 361 -19.31 4.03 -4.20
N ILE A 362 -18.88 2.89 -3.65
CA ILE A 362 -17.74 2.10 -4.12
C ILE A 362 -18.27 0.69 -4.37
N GLN A 363 -17.93 0.08 -5.51
CA GLN A 363 -18.48 -1.19 -5.98
C GLN A 363 -17.33 -2.18 -6.21
N PRO A 364 -16.63 -2.58 -5.11
CA PRO A 364 -15.39 -3.34 -5.21
C PRO A 364 -15.62 -4.75 -5.75
N GLU A 365 -16.80 -5.35 -5.52
CA GLU A 365 -17.13 -6.72 -5.95
C GLU A 365 -16.92 -6.94 -7.46
N LYS A 366 -17.14 -5.88 -8.26
CA LYS A 366 -16.92 -5.88 -9.72
C LYS A 366 -15.46 -6.05 -10.15
N LEU A 367 -14.51 -6.04 -9.21
CA LEU A 367 -13.09 -6.31 -9.44
C LEU A 367 -12.72 -7.78 -9.20
N VAL A 368 -13.62 -8.58 -8.61
CA VAL A 368 -13.47 -10.04 -8.50
C VAL A 368 -13.72 -10.65 -9.88
N THR A 369 -12.79 -11.49 -10.34
CA THR A 369 -12.83 -12.09 -11.69
C THR A 369 -12.69 -13.60 -11.70
N HIS A 370 -12.16 -14.20 -10.63
CA HIS A 370 -11.85 -15.63 -10.55
C HIS A 370 -12.03 -16.15 -9.12
N HIS A 371 -12.69 -17.31 -8.98
CA HIS A 371 -12.83 -18.05 -7.72
C HIS A 371 -12.09 -19.38 -7.84
N PHE A 372 -11.38 -19.78 -6.79
CA PHE A 372 -10.65 -21.05 -6.73
C PHE A 372 -10.82 -21.73 -5.37
N ALA A 373 -10.91 -23.06 -5.32
CA ALA A 373 -10.65 -23.77 -4.07
C ALA A 373 -9.18 -23.56 -3.65
N VAL A 374 -8.87 -23.38 -2.36
CA VAL A 374 -7.48 -23.17 -1.90
C VAL A 374 -6.57 -24.39 -2.13
N THR A 375 -7.13 -25.58 -2.29
CA THR A 375 -6.38 -26.75 -2.80
C THR A 375 -5.81 -26.55 -4.21
N ASN A 376 -6.44 -25.68 -5.03
CA ASN A 376 -5.99 -25.33 -6.38
C ASN A 376 -5.09 -24.07 -6.44
N TYR A 377 -4.40 -23.76 -5.34
CA TYR A 377 -3.59 -22.53 -5.21
C TYR A 377 -2.57 -22.31 -6.34
N ARG A 378 -2.00 -23.38 -6.91
CA ARG A 378 -1.03 -23.26 -8.01
C ARG A 378 -1.65 -22.66 -9.26
N HIS A 379 -2.85 -23.11 -9.64
CA HIS A 379 -3.57 -22.52 -10.78
C HIS A 379 -3.90 -21.06 -10.47
N ALA A 380 -4.50 -20.78 -9.31
CA ALA A 380 -4.85 -19.42 -8.91
C ALA A 380 -3.67 -18.42 -8.95
N LEU A 381 -2.48 -18.84 -8.50
CA LEU A 381 -1.26 -18.02 -8.56
C LEU A 381 -0.78 -17.82 -10.01
N LEU A 382 -0.79 -18.85 -10.85
CA LEU A 382 -0.45 -18.72 -12.27
C LEU A 382 -1.44 -17.79 -13.00
N THR A 383 -2.74 -17.91 -12.74
CA THR A 383 -3.79 -17.02 -13.26
C THR A 383 -3.53 -15.56 -12.87
N VAL A 384 -3.10 -15.29 -11.64
CA VAL A 384 -2.81 -13.92 -11.15
C VAL A 384 -1.48 -13.36 -11.67
N LEU A 385 -0.50 -14.21 -12.04
CA LEU A 385 0.73 -13.78 -12.72
C LEU A 385 0.50 -13.53 -14.21
N HIS A 386 -0.14 -14.46 -14.92
CA HIS A 386 -0.32 -14.44 -16.38
C HIS A 386 -1.58 -13.63 -16.77
N LYS A 387 -1.62 -12.37 -16.32
CA LYS A 387 -2.80 -11.47 -16.45
C LYS A 387 -3.21 -11.18 -17.88
N GLU A 388 -2.28 -11.22 -18.81
CA GLU A 388 -2.54 -11.00 -20.24
C GLU A 388 -3.40 -12.10 -20.84
N GLN A 389 -3.19 -13.35 -20.42
CA GLN A 389 -3.92 -14.53 -20.88
C GLN A 389 -5.18 -14.79 -20.05
N SER A 390 -5.17 -14.43 -18.75
CA SER A 390 -6.28 -14.69 -17.82
C SER A 390 -7.28 -13.53 -17.67
N HIS A 391 -6.90 -12.31 -18.05
CA HIS A 391 -7.63 -11.07 -17.72
C HIS A 391 -7.92 -10.87 -16.22
N ALA A 392 -7.15 -11.52 -15.33
CA ALA A 392 -7.44 -11.51 -13.89
C ALA A 392 -7.18 -10.13 -13.25
N ILE A 393 -8.19 -9.56 -12.59
CA ILE A 393 -8.07 -8.33 -11.77
C ILE A 393 -7.78 -8.74 -10.32
N LYS A 394 -8.82 -9.13 -9.57
CA LYS A 394 -8.72 -9.89 -8.32
C LYS A 394 -9.13 -11.34 -8.56
N ALA A 395 -8.37 -12.27 -7.98
CA ALA A 395 -8.80 -13.64 -7.74
C ALA A 395 -9.00 -13.85 -6.24
N VAL A 396 -9.97 -14.69 -5.88
CA VAL A 396 -10.27 -15.10 -4.51
C VAL A 396 -10.17 -16.61 -4.36
N PHE A 397 -9.71 -17.05 -3.19
CA PHE A 397 -9.96 -18.39 -2.71
C PHE A 397 -11.33 -18.44 -2.07
N ASP A 398 -12.13 -19.38 -2.53
CA ASP A 398 -13.50 -19.64 -2.08
C ASP A 398 -13.51 -20.96 -1.31
N HIS A 399 -13.79 -20.88 -0.01
CA HIS A 399 -13.76 -22.05 0.87
C HIS A 399 -15.02 -22.91 0.77
N SER A 400 -16.08 -22.43 0.08
CA SER A 400 -17.22 -23.27 -0.26
C SER A 400 -16.89 -24.31 -1.35
N LEU A 401 -15.83 -24.06 -2.13
CA LEU A 401 -15.31 -24.97 -3.17
C LEU A 401 -14.38 -26.07 -2.61
N LEU A 402 -14.14 -26.10 -1.30
CA LEU A 402 -13.36 -27.17 -0.69
C LEU A 402 -14.17 -28.48 -0.58
N PRO A 403 -13.55 -29.66 -0.82
CA PRO A 403 -14.17 -30.93 -0.48
C PRO A 403 -14.38 -30.98 1.04
N ALA A 404 -15.55 -31.47 1.47
CA ALA A 404 -15.91 -31.58 2.89
C ALA A 404 -14.77 -32.25 3.68
N SER A 405 -14.21 -31.54 4.67
CA SER A 405 -12.97 -31.97 5.30
C SER A 405 -13.19 -33.24 6.11
N VAL A 406 -12.60 -34.35 5.64
CA VAL A 406 -12.68 -35.66 6.29
C VAL A 406 -11.90 -35.60 7.60
N VAL A 407 -12.60 -35.29 8.69
CA VAL A 407 -12.08 -35.39 10.06
C VAL A 407 -12.02 -36.87 10.43
N PRO A 408 -10.82 -37.46 10.64
CA PRO A 408 -10.74 -38.82 11.15
C PRO A 408 -11.26 -38.83 12.59
N GLY A 409 -12.32 -39.59 12.87
CA GLY A 409 -12.79 -39.84 14.24
C GLY A 409 -14.13 -39.26 14.67
N LYS A 410 -14.98 -38.72 13.77
CA LYS A 410 -16.43 -38.58 14.07
C LYS A 410 -17.30 -39.13 12.96
N GLN A 411 -17.92 -40.29 13.22
CA GLN A 411 -19.06 -40.77 12.44
C GLN A 411 -20.25 -39.81 12.65
N THR A 412 -20.82 -39.30 11.57
CA THR A 412 -22.07 -38.52 11.60
C THR A 412 -23.25 -39.48 11.71
N SER A 413 -23.67 -39.78 12.95
CA SER A 413 -24.84 -40.60 13.27
C SER A 413 -26.17 -39.87 13.01
N SER A 414 -26.38 -39.43 11.77
CA SER A 414 -27.55 -38.66 11.33
C SER A 414 -28.28 -39.29 10.14
N GLN A 415 -28.42 -40.62 10.12
CA GLN A 415 -29.48 -41.27 9.34
C GLN A 415 -30.84 -41.05 10.03
N GLN A 416 -31.42 -39.85 9.87
CA GLN A 416 -32.83 -39.67 10.20
C GLN A 416 -33.70 -40.45 9.19
N LYS A 417 -34.60 -41.28 9.72
CA LYS A 417 -35.52 -42.11 8.92
C LYS A 417 -36.56 -41.25 8.22
N LEU A 418 -36.42 -41.00 6.92
CA LEU A 418 -37.54 -40.58 6.07
C LEU A 418 -38.33 -41.82 5.62
N SER A 419 -39.17 -42.32 6.51
CA SER A 419 -40.03 -43.48 6.26
C SER A 419 -41.31 -43.11 5.51
N GLY A 420 -41.34 -43.38 4.21
CA GLY A 420 -42.56 -43.81 3.51
C GLY A 420 -43.65 -42.76 3.25
N ALA A 421 -43.43 -41.88 2.25
CA ALA A 421 -44.52 -41.29 1.47
C ALA A 421 -44.59 -41.97 0.10
N ARG A 422 -45.66 -42.72 -0.16
CA ARG A 422 -45.92 -43.31 -1.50
C ARG A 422 -46.50 -42.23 -2.41
N VAL A 423 -45.79 -41.88 -3.49
CA VAL A 423 -46.36 -41.17 -4.65
C VAL A 423 -46.37 -42.13 -5.84
N SER A 424 -47.46 -42.13 -6.60
CA SER A 424 -47.77 -43.16 -7.59
C SER A 424 -47.06 -42.96 -8.93
N ARG A 425 -46.80 -44.07 -9.63
CA ARG A 425 -46.45 -44.04 -11.06
C ARG A 425 -47.62 -43.45 -11.86
N ARG A 426 -47.35 -42.43 -12.66
CA ARG A 426 -47.99 -42.23 -13.97
C ARG A 426 -46.90 -41.93 -15.00
N GLN A 427 -47.21 -42.16 -16.28
CA GLN A 427 -46.21 -42.52 -17.29
C GLN A 427 -46.52 -41.88 -18.64
N ALA A 428 -45.60 -41.05 -19.11
CA ALA A 428 -45.37 -40.62 -20.50
C ALA A 428 -43.89 -40.16 -20.52
N ALA A 429 -42.95 -40.73 -21.27
CA ALA A 429 -42.89 -41.15 -22.69
C ALA A 429 -42.55 -39.98 -23.64
N LEU A 430 -41.69 -40.28 -24.63
CA LEU A 430 -41.06 -39.37 -25.60
C LEU A 430 -39.97 -38.43 -24.97
N ASP A 431 -38.74 -38.31 -25.49
CA ASP A 431 -38.06 -39.07 -26.56
C ASP A 431 -36.53 -39.17 -26.36
N ARG A 432 -35.93 -40.18 -26.99
CA ARG A 432 -34.49 -40.48 -27.15
C ARG A 432 -34.34 -41.55 -28.26
N PRO A 433 -33.17 -41.77 -28.89
CA PRO A 433 -31.88 -41.09 -28.74
C PRO A 433 -31.24 -40.65 -30.09
N SER A 434 -30.03 -40.08 -30.03
CA SER A 434 -28.94 -40.59 -30.87
C SER A 434 -27.63 -40.63 -30.06
N THR A 435 -26.98 -41.80 -30.03
CA THR A 435 -25.72 -42.04 -29.33
C THR A 435 -24.70 -42.60 -30.29
N ALA A 436 -23.63 -41.84 -30.60
CA ALA A 436 -22.35 -42.35 -31.09
C ALA A 436 -21.36 -41.18 -31.31
N LEU A 437 -20.05 -41.37 -31.22
CA LEU A 437 -19.24 -42.14 -30.25
C LEU A 437 -17.81 -41.60 -30.34
N ALA A 438 -17.03 -41.63 -29.26
CA ALA A 438 -15.64 -41.15 -29.30
C ALA A 438 -14.72 -42.16 -30.02
N ALA A 439 -14.14 -41.78 -31.17
CA ALA A 439 -13.06 -42.54 -31.82
C ALA A 439 -12.29 -41.73 -32.89
N ARG A 440 -11.31 -40.90 -32.48
CA ARG A 440 -9.95 -40.84 -33.07
C ARG A 440 -9.10 -39.73 -32.45
N ALA A 441 -7.92 -40.12 -31.99
CA ALA A 441 -6.75 -39.24 -31.88
C ALA A 441 -5.77 -39.59 -33.01
N ALA A 442 -4.67 -38.83 -33.09
CA ALA A 442 -3.53 -38.97 -34.00
C ALA A 442 -3.66 -38.35 -35.41
N SER A 443 -2.47 -38.16 -36.01
CA SER A 443 -2.15 -37.68 -37.37
C SER A 443 -1.93 -36.17 -37.58
N LEU A 444 -0.65 -35.81 -37.41
CA LEU A 444 0.19 -34.98 -38.31
C LEU A 444 0.23 -33.45 -38.18
N GLU A 445 1.47 -32.97 -38.31
CA GLU A 445 1.89 -31.59 -38.56
C GLU A 445 1.54 -31.13 -39.99
N GLU A 446 1.39 -29.82 -40.19
CA GLU A 446 2.39 -28.98 -40.89
C GLU A 446 2.03 -27.49 -40.78
N GLU A 447 2.94 -26.61 -41.18
CA GLU A 447 2.81 -25.14 -41.12
C GLU A 447 2.19 -24.59 -42.42
N ASP A 448 1.54 -23.42 -42.35
CA ASP A 448 1.72 -22.38 -43.38
C ASP A 448 1.36 -20.98 -42.87
N GLU A 449 1.92 -19.95 -43.50
CA GLU A 449 1.61 -18.54 -43.24
C GLU A 449 0.40 -18.09 -44.06
N LEU A 450 -0.40 -17.15 -43.53
CA LEU A 450 -1.16 -16.20 -44.36
C LEU A 450 -1.68 -15.01 -43.54
N GLU A 451 -1.38 -13.80 -44.03
CA GLU A 451 -2.03 -12.56 -43.57
C GLU A 451 -3.49 -12.52 -44.05
N ASP A 452 -4.43 -12.05 -43.23
CA ASP A 452 -5.66 -11.44 -43.77
C ASP A 452 -6.25 -10.34 -42.88
N THR A 453 -6.95 -9.40 -43.50
CA THR A 453 -7.26 -8.07 -42.97
C THR A 453 -8.67 -8.00 -42.36
N LEU A 454 -8.76 -8.11 -41.04
CA LEU A 454 -10.05 -8.19 -40.33
C LEU A 454 -10.73 -6.80 -40.15
N VAL A 455 -11.46 -6.37 -41.18
CA VAL A 455 -12.32 -5.17 -41.16
C VAL A 455 -13.51 -5.37 -40.22
N VAL A 456 -13.57 -4.60 -39.14
CA VAL A 456 -14.68 -4.63 -38.16
C VAL A 456 -15.85 -3.74 -38.63
N PRO A 457 -17.09 -4.27 -38.78
CA PRO A 457 -18.21 -3.49 -39.28
C PRO A 457 -18.79 -2.51 -38.24
N VAL A 458 -18.89 -1.23 -38.61
CA VAL A 458 -19.48 -0.18 -37.77
C VAL A 458 -21.01 -0.27 -37.78
N ILE A 459 -21.58 -0.86 -36.72
CA ILE A 459 -23.03 -0.88 -36.50
C ILE A 459 -23.51 0.53 -36.09
N LYS A 460 -23.90 1.35 -37.07
CA LYS A 460 -24.66 2.59 -36.83
C LYS A 460 -26.05 2.25 -36.29
N ARG A 461 -26.35 2.58 -35.03
CA ARG A 461 -27.70 2.50 -34.48
C ARG A 461 -28.39 3.86 -34.65
N ALA A 462 -29.57 3.88 -35.27
CA ALA A 462 -30.28 5.11 -35.61
C ALA A 462 -30.89 5.82 -34.38
N VAL A 463 -30.93 7.14 -34.43
CA VAL A 463 -31.65 8.00 -33.47
C VAL A 463 -32.99 8.41 -34.09
N PRO A 464 -34.15 8.20 -33.43
CA PRO A 464 -35.41 8.79 -33.86
C PRO A 464 -35.40 10.30 -33.60
N SER A 465 -35.67 11.10 -34.64
CA SER A 465 -35.90 12.55 -34.47
C SER A 465 -37.34 12.83 -34.09
N ALA A 466 -37.56 13.74 -33.14
CA ALA A 466 -38.87 14.30 -32.81
C ALA A 466 -38.75 15.82 -32.56
N GLU A 467 -39.16 16.56 -33.59
CA GLU A 467 -39.70 17.94 -33.70
C GLU A 467 -39.40 19.06 -32.67
N LYS A 468 -39.44 20.31 -33.18
CA LYS A 468 -39.21 21.55 -32.41
C LYS A 468 -40.52 22.24 -32.02
N GLN A 469 -40.75 22.38 -30.72
CA GLN A 469 -41.45 23.51 -30.07
C GLN A 469 -40.74 23.71 -28.71
N GLY A 470 -40.64 24.90 -28.11
CA GLY A 470 -41.05 26.26 -28.44
C GLY A 470 -40.69 27.15 -27.22
N ASP A 471 -40.54 28.46 -27.41
CA ASP A 471 -40.00 29.45 -26.43
C ASP A 471 -40.30 29.23 -24.93
N GLY A 472 -39.33 29.52 -24.04
CA GLY A 472 -39.48 29.20 -22.61
C GLY A 472 -38.37 29.65 -21.65
N GLN A 473 -37.88 30.89 -21.74
CA GLN A 473 -36.88 31.43 -20.81
C GLN A 473 -37.40 31.50 -19.36
N LYS A 474 -36.79 30.74 -18.43
CA LYS A 474 -36.96 30.92 -16.97
C LYS A 474 -35.76 30.39 -16.17
N SER A 475 -35.26 31.21 -15.26
CA SER A 475 -34.32 30.81 -14.21
C SER A 475 -35.07 30.13 -13.05
N ALA A 476 -34.41 29.18 -12.39
CA ALA A 476 -34.87 28.60 -11.13
C ALA A 476 -33.67 28.35 -10.21
N THR A 477 -33.64 29.03 -9.07
CA THR A 477 -32.69 28.82 -7.99
C THR A 477 -33.03 27.55 -7.21
N PHE A 478 -32.03 26.75 -6.86
CA PHE A 478 -32.21 25.67 -5.88
C PHE A 478 -32.19 26.26 -4.46
N PRO A 479 -33.17 25.92 -3.59
CA PRO A 479 -33.21 26.41 -2.22
C PRO A 479 -32.34 25.57 -1.28
N GLU A 480 -31.88 26.22 -0.21
CA GLU A 480 -31.24 25.64 0.96
C GLU A 480 -32.28 25.46 2.10
N SER A 481 -31.91 24.78 3.21
CA SER A 481 -32.72 24.57 4.44
C SER A 481 -33.86 23.51 4.36
N LEU A 482 -34.31 22.85 5.44
CA LEU A 482 -33.69 22.50 6.74
C LEU A 482 -34.51 21.37 7.44
N ALA A 483 -33.81 20.45 8.14
CA ALA A 483 -34.13 19.69 9.38
C ALA A 483 -35.55 19.11 9.73
N ALA A 484 -35.52 18.22 10.73
CA ALA A 484 -36.64 17.59 11.48
C ALA A 484 -37.34 16.40 10.76
N GLU A 485 -37.72 15.28 11.42
CA GLU A 485 -37.65 14.86 12.85
C GLU A 485 -37.05 13.44 13.00
N GLY A 486 -36.65 13.04 14.22
CA GLY A 486 -36.19 11.68 14.50
C GLY A 486 -35.27 11.54 15.72
N GLN A 487 -35.77 11.82 16.93
CA GLN A 487 -34.96 11.79 18.16
C GLN A 487 -34.70 10.36 18.68
N LEU A 488 -33.45 10.11 19.07
CA LEU A 488 -33.07 9.14 20.11
C LEU A 488 -32.08 9.84 21.05
N GLN A 489 -32.29 9.70 22.36
CA GLN A 489 -31.58 10.49 23.36
C GLN A 489 -30.13 10.02 23.55
N MET A 490 -29.21 10.98 23.58
CA MET A 490 -27.82 10.82 24.03
C MET A 490 -27.63 11.65 25.31
N LEU A 491 -26.95 11.08 26.30
CA LEU A 491 -26.57 11.80 27.52
C LEU A 491 -25.37 12.73 27.25
N PRO A 492 -25.29 13.90 27.91
CA PRO A 492 -24.19 14.84 27.69
C PRO A 492 -22.94 14.47 28.50
N GLU A 493 -21.82 14.20 27.83
CA GLU A 493 -20.49 14.26 28.44
C GLU A 493 -19.88 15.64 28.21
N THR A 494 -19.56 16.34 29.30
CA THR A 494 -18.94 17.67 29.25
C THR A 494 -17.42 17.55 29.04
N PRO A 495 -16.82 18.22 28.03
CA PRO A 495 -15.39 18.15 27.80
C PRO A 495 -14.62 18.99 28.84
N ILE A 496 -13.75 18.34 29.62
CA ILE A 496 -12.75 19.02 30.46
C ILE A 496 -11.57 19.43 29.56
N PRO A 497 -11.16 20.71 29.51
CA PRO A 497 -9.99 21.12 28.76
C PRO A 497 -8.69 20.65 29.45
N PRO A 498 -7.68 20.16 28.70
CA PRO A 498 -6.42 19.74 29.29
C PRO A 498 -5.56 20.96 29.68
N THR A 499 -5.49 21.26 30.98
CA THR A 499 -4.53 22.24 31.52
C THR A 499 -3.10 21.76 31.28
N LEU A 500 -2.27 22.59 30.65
CA LEU A 500 -0.87 22.28 30.35
C LEU A 500 0.00 22.46 31.62
N LEU A 501 0.27 21.37 32.33
CA LEU A 501 1.23 21.38 33.44
C LEU A 501 2.67 21.46 32.92
N VAL A 502 3.26 22.65 33.02
CA VAL A 502 4.70 22.86 32.81
C VAL A 502 5.42 22.60 34.12
N LEU A 503 6.23 21.53 34.18
CA LEU A 503 7.07 21.23 35.34
C LEU A 503 8.25 22.21 35.41
N PRO A 504 8.63 22.73 36.59
CA PRO A 504 9.85 23.51 36.77
C PRO A 504 11.12 22.72 36.38
N ALA A 505 12.14 23.44 35.91
CA ALA A 505 13.38 22.83 35.39
C ALA A 505 14.16 21.98 36.42
N GLU A 506 13.92 22.17 37.71
CA GLU A 506 14.60 21.45 38.79
C GLU A 506 14.08 20.00 38.95
N GLU A 507 12.78 19.75 38.78
CA GLU A 507 12.23 18.38 38.79
C GLU A 507 12.69 17.57 37.57
N ALA A 508 12.83 18.23 36.41
CA ALA A 508 13.42 17.62 35.21
C ALA A 508 14.89 17.22 35.43
N ALA A 509 15.64 17.97 36.24
CA ALA A 509 17.03 17.67 36.59
C ALA A 509 17.16 16.49 37.57
N GLU A 510 16.18 16.24 38.44
CA GLU A 510 16.13 15.02 39.27
C GLU A 510 15.84 13.77 38.42
N LEU A 511 14.86 13.84 37.51
CA LEU A 511 14.54 12.73 36.60
C LEU A 511 15.75 12.32 35.71
N ALA A 512 16.58 13.29 35.33
CA ALA A 512 17.83 13.05 34.60
C ALA A 512 18.92 12.38 35.47
N LYS A 513 18.97 12.68 36.78
CA LYS A 513 19.90 12.02 37.72
C LYS A 513 19.49 10.58 38.04
N ALA A 514 18.19 10.29 38.08
CA ALA A 514 17.68 8.94 38.33
C ALA A 514 18.02 7.96 37.19
N ASN A 515 17.94 8.40 35.94
CA ASN A 515 18.20 7.58 34.76
C ASN A 515 19.68 7.62 34.34
N GLY A 516 20.57 7.06 35.17
CA GLY A 516 22.04 7.15 35.05
C GLY A 516 22.67 6.51 33.80
N ALA A 517 22.47 7.12 32.63
CA ALA A 517 23.00 6.67 31.35
C ALA A 517 24.45 7.11 31.05
N ALA A 518 24.89 8.25 31.60
CA ALA A 518 26.19 8.86 31.28
C ALA A 518 27.39 7.94 31.55
N LYS A 519 27.49 7.36 32.76
CA LYS A 519 28.64 6.53 33.20
C LYS A 519 28.89 5.26 32.37
N ARG A 520 28.00 4.89 31.44
CA ARG A 520 28.16 3.74 30.54
C ARG A 520 28.84 4.09 29.21
N ALA A 521 28.90 5.36 28.84
CA ALA A 521 29.60 5.80 27.63
C ALA A 521 31.12 5.85 27.87
N ASP A 522 31.53 6.52 28.94
CA ASP A 522 32.95 6.78 29.26
C ASP A 522 33.76 5.48 29.42
N GLN A 523 33.19 4.48 30.12
CA GLN A 523 33.82 3.17 30.30
C GLN A 523 33.99 2.38 28.99
N LEU A 524 33.15 2.61 27.98
CA LEU A 524 33.33 2.00 26.66
C LEU A 524 34.48 2.67 25.88
N ILE A 525 34.65 3.99 26.06
CA ILE A 525 35.68 4.77 25.37
C ILE A 525 37.07 4.40 25.92
N GLU A 526 37.23 4.27 27.24
CA GLU A 526 38.48 3.78 27.85
C GLU A 526 38.83 2.35 27.38
N GLN A 527 37.85 1.43 27.31
CA GLN A 527 38.09 0.05 26.86
C GLN A 527 38.48 -0.06 25.38
N VAL A 528 38.02 0.85 24.52
CA VAL A 528 38.45 0.91 23.11
C VAL A 528 39.86 1.49 22.98
N GLN A 529 40.23 2.47 23.82
CA GLN A 529 41.57 3.09 23.80
C GLN A 529 42.66 2.20 24.42
N ALA A 530 42.32 1.36 25.41
CA ALA A 530 43.27 0.50 26.10
C ALA A 530 43.83 -0.67 25.26
N ASN A 531 43.12 -1.09 24.19
CA ASN A 531 43.49 -2.24 23.36
C ASN A 531 44.33 -1.87 22.10
N GLY A 532 44.94 -0.68 22.10
CA GLY A 532 45.45 -0.02 20.89
C GLY A 532 46.95 -0.12 20.56
N THR A 533 47.78 -0.89 21.27
CA THR A 533 49.24 -0.89 21.05
C THR A 533 49.97 -2.23 21.28
N ALA A 534 50.87 -2.55 20.34
CA ALA A 534 51.88 -3.64 20.36
C ALA A 534 51.32 -5.10 20.32
N LYS A 535 52.04 -6.10 19.82
CA LYS A 535 53.44 -6.18 19.33
C LYS A 535 53.58 -7.22 18.21
N GLN A 536 54.66 -7.17 17.42
CA GLN A 536 55.00 -8.18 16.39
C GLN A 536 55.59 -9.46 16.99
N THR A 537 55.23 -10.62 16.40
CA THR A 537 56.00 -11.88 16.39
C THR A 537 55.66 -12.68 15.13
N GLU A 538 56.64 -13.38 14.57
CA GLU A 538 56.51 -14.20 13.35
C GLU A 538 55.96 -15.63 13.61
N PRO A 539 55.56 -16.40 12.57
CA PRO A 539 54.69 -17.57 12.74
C PRO A 539 55.44 -18.91 12.88
N GLU A 540 54.73 -19.88 13.47
CA GLU A 540 55.01 -21.32 13.34
C GLU A 540 53.87 -22.00 12.54
N LYS A 541 53.98 -23.30 12.26
CA LYS A 541 53.73 -23.85 10.92
C LYS A 541 52.90 -25.14 10.90
N ASP A 542 52.60 -25.61 9.68
CA ASP A 542 52.22 -26.99 9.30
C ASP A 542 50.80 -27.47 9.75
N ASP A 543 49.98 -28.19 8.96
CA ASP A 543 50.04 -28.52 7.52
C ASP A 543 48.66 -29.02 6.97
N ALA A 544 48.66 -29.48 5.71
CA ALA A 544 47.71 -30.42 5.07
C ALA A 544 46.39 -29.86 4.46
N SER A 545 46.50 -29.38 3.20
CA SER A 545 45.46 -29.56 2.16
C SER A 545 45.66 -30.91 1.43
N PRO A 546 44.82 -31.34 0.46
CA PRO A 546 45.11 -30.96 -0.93
C PRO A 546 43.95 -30.91 -1.97
N ALA A 547 44.12 -30.03 -2.96
CA ALA A 547 43.74 -30.12 -4.40
C ALA A 547 42.26 -30.32 -4.81
N LEU A 548 41.75 -29.83 -5.95
CA LEU A 548 42.33 -29.41 -7.27
C LEU A 548 41.71 -28.07 -7.76
N ALA A 549 42.02 -27.46 -8.92
CA ALA A 549 43.24 -27.28 -9.77
C ALA A 549 42.81 -26.55 -11.09
N ILE A 550 43.77 -26.18 -11.96
CA ILE A 550 43.59 -25.67 -13.36
C ILE A 550 42.94 -24.26 -13.46
N ALA A 551 43.49 -23.22 -14.09
CA ALA A 551 44.82 -22.88 -14.66
C ALA A 551 44.84 -21.32 -14.80
N GLU A 552 45.88 -20.55 -14.45
CA GLU A 552 47.13 -20.25 -15.22
C GLU A 552 46.89 -19.64 -16.62
N ALA A 553 47.57 -18.59 -17.10
CA ALA A 553 48.49 -17.56 -16.54
C ALA A 553 48.43 -16.32 -17.52
N GLN A 554 49.32 -15.31 -17.69
CA GLN A 554 50.63 -14.86 -17.16
C GLN A 554 50.87 -13.38 -17.67
N GLU A 555 51.93 -12.61 -17.40
CA GLU A 555 52.56 -12.05 -16.18
C GLU A 555 53.81 -11.22 -16.59
N ALA A 556 53.93 -9.92 -16.27
CA ALA A 556 55.16 -9.12 -16.48
C ALA A 556 55.20 -7.81 -15.67
N ALA A 557 56.40 -7.28 -15.39
CA ALA A 557 56.66 -6.18 -14.42
C ALA A 557 57.67 -5.12 -14.98
N ILE A 558 57.64 -3.82 -14.56
CA ILE A 558 58.55 -3.11 -13.60
C ILE A 558 60.03 -2.95 -14.13
N PRO A 559 60.80 -1.83 -13.94
CA PRO A 559 60.71 -0.75 -12.92
C PRO A 559 60.89 0.76 -13.36
N GLU A 560 60.69 1.65 -12.37
CA GLU A 560 61.39 2.92 -12.02
C GLU A 560 61.76 4.05 -13.03
N THR A 561 61.38 5.31 -12.70
CA THR A 561 62.30 6.39 -12.22
C THR A 561 61.54 7.65 -11.73
N SER A 562 62.27 8.61 -11.13
CA SER A 562 61.79 9.89 -10.52
C SER A 562 62.99 10.82 -10.26
N PRO A 563 62.87 12.13 -9.88
CA PRO A 563 61.69 13.02 -9.84
C PRO A 563 61.93 14.49 -10.35
N GLN A 564 60.90 15.35 -10.19
CA GLN A 564 60.95 16.80 -9.82
C GLN A 564 61.37 17.95 -10.80
N THR A 565 60.49 18.98 -10.83
CA THR A 565 60.65 20.46 -10.89
C THR A 565 61.62 21.16 -11.88
N GLU A 566 61.12 22.15 -12.63
CA GLU A 566 61.32 23.59 -12.34
C GLU A 566 60.40 24.53 -13.17
N ASP A 567 60.54 25.85 -13.00
CA ASP A 567 59.71 26.94 -13.55
C ASP A 567 59.75 27.14 -15.07
N LEU A 568 58.81 27.94 -15.61
CA LEU A 568 59.06 28.77 -16.79
C LEU A 568 58.12 29.99 -16.86
N ALA A 569 58.68 31.15 -17.23
CA ALA A 569 57.98 32.43 -17.36
C ALA A 569 57.83 32.89 -18.83
N LEU A 570 56.96 33.88 -19.03
CA LEU A 570 56.82 34.71 -20.24
C LEU A 570 58.17 35.38 -20.64
N PRO A 571 58.42 35.80 -21.91
CA PRO A 571 57.51 36.65 -22.69
C PRO A 571 57.58 36.61 -24.25
N SER A 572 56.81 37.54 -24.86
CA SER A 572 57.10 38.34 -26.08
C SER A 572 56.10 38.27 -27.26
N GLU A 573 55.69 39.47 -27.68
CA GLU A 573 54.94 39.89 -28.88
C GLU A 573 55.90 40.71 -29.80
N PRO A 574 55.51 41.35 -30.95
CA PRO A 574 54.19 41.64 -31.55
C PRO A 574 54.10 41.10 -33.01
N SER A 575 53.35 41.58 -34.03
CA SER A 575 52.44 42.72 -34.30
C SER A 575 51.42 42.32 -35.42
N GLU A 576 50.49 43.07 -36.04
CA GLU A 576 50.00 44.49 -36.16
C GLU A 576 48.68 44.44 -37.00
N SER A 577 47.88 45.46 -37.39
CA SER A 577 47.78 46.93 -37.20
C SER A 577 46.34 47.42 -37.53
N SER A 578 46.12 48.74 -37.50
CA SER A 578 45.04 49.55 -38.15
C SER A 578 43.68 49.74 -37.45
N GLU A 579 43.21 51.00 -37.48
CA GLU A 579 42.20 51.65 -36.59
C GLU A 579 41.86 53.06 -37.18
N PRO A 580 41.07 53.96 -36.53
CA PRO A 580 39.96 53.76 -35.56
C PRO A 580 38.59 54.25 -36.11
N PRO A 581 38.21 55.54 -35.94
CA PRO A 581 37.41 56.14 -34.85
C PRO A 581 35.87 56.14 -35.14
N ALA A 582 34.94 56.59 -34.29
CA ALA A 582 34.95 57.34 -33.02
C ALA A 582 33.71 56.91 -32.17
N GLY A 583 33.35 57.44 -30.99
CA GLY A 583 33.92 58.49 -30.13
C GLY A 583 32.83 59.14 -29.25
N HIS A 584 33.23 59.79 -28.13
CA HIS A 584 32.40 60.47 -27.11
C HIS A 584 31.39 59.61 -26.29
N GLU A 585 31.22 59.79 -24.97
CA GLU A 585 32.15 60.30 -23.92
C GLU A 585 31.58 59.97 -22.52
N THR A 586 32.45 59.82 -21.51
CA THR A 586 32.09 59.80 -20.08
C THR A 586 33.10 60.63 -19.27
N PRO A 587 32.68 61.17 -18.12
CA PRO A 587 33.21 60.66 -16.85
C PRO A 587 32.18 60.72 -15.69
N ALA A 588 32.47 60.30 -14.45
CA ALA A 588 33.24 59.17 -13.89
C ALA A 588 33.18 59.26 -12.35
N MET A 589 33.08 58.11 -11.66
CA MET A 589 33.65 57.84 -10.31
C MET A 589 33.13 58.72 -9.12
N GLU A 590 33.37 58.39 -7.84
CA GLU A 590 34.29 57.42 -7.22
C GLU A 590 33.70 56.76 -5.94
N GLU A 591 34.47 55.90 -5.27
CA GLU A 591 34.14 55.11 -4.06
C GLU A 591 34.30 55.97 -2.76
N ALA A 592 34.14 55.52 -1.50
CA ALA A 592 34.15 54.17 -0.91
C ALA A 592 33.44 54.08 0.48
N ALA A 593 33.70 52.97 1.17
CA ALA A 593 33.24 52.48 2.49
C ALA A 593 33.28 53.48 3.70
N SER A 594 32.77 53.18 4.90
CA SER A 594 32.48 51.87 5.54
C SER A 594 31.45 51.88 6.70
N GLU A 595 31.03 50.67 7.09
CA GLU A 595 30.78 50.20 8.46
C GLU A 595 29.50 50.52 9.29
N GLN A 596 29.25 49.55 10.19
CA GLN A 596 28.47 49.57 11.44
C GLN A 596 26.92 49.52 11.44
N SER A 597 26.45 48.69 12.38
CA SER A 597 25.08 48.43 12.86
C SER A 597 25.25 47.94 14.32
N PRO A 598 24.19 47.78 15.14
CA PRO A 598 22.76 48.08 14.96
C PRO A 598 22.16 48.94 16.10
N THR A 599 20.89 49.36 16.00
CA THR A 599 19.83 49.24 17.05
C THR A 599 18.58 50.07 16.72
N SER A 600 17.49 49.82 17.48
CA SER A 600 16.51 50.81 17.95
C SER A 600 15.15 50.95 17.22
N GLN A 601 14.12 50.53 17.97
CA GLN A 601 12.80 51.15 18.15
C GLN A 601 11.69 51.01 17.08
N VAL A 602 10.65 50.27 17.51
CA VAL A 602 9.25 50.38 17.07
C VAL A 602 8.58 51.52 17.85
N PRO A 603 7.77 52.39 17.21
CA PRO A 603 6.88 53.32 17.91
C PRO A 603 5.54 52.65 18.27
N GLY A 604 4.94 52.99 19.41
CA GLY A 604 3.65 52.42 19.84
C GLY A 604 2.78 53.37 20.65
N ALA A 605 1.47 53.30 20.43
CA ALA A 605 0.36 53.84 21.22
C ALA A 605 -0.95 53.17 20.72
N ALA A 606 -2.03 53.03 21.49
CA ALA A 606 -2.32 53.50 22.84
C ALA A 606 -3.05 52.43 23.68
N VAL A 607 -3.23 52.70 24.98
CA VAL A 607 -3.90 51.83 25.97
C VAL A 607 -5.29 52.37 26.30
N GLN A 608 -6.25 51.47 26.55
CA GLN A 608 -7.38 51.71 27.47
C GLN A 608 -7.55 50.51 28.41
N GLN A 609 -7.98 50.77 29.64
CA GLN A 609 -8.22 49.81 30.72
C GLN A 609 -9.65 50.00 31.23
N GLU A 610 -10.31 48.93 31.65
CA GLU A 610 -11.43 48.98 32.60
C GLU A 610 -11.28 47.83 33.61
N GLU A 611 -11.66 48.08 34.88
CA GLU A 611 -11.53 47.15 36.00
C GLU A 611 -12.89 46.53 36.41
N PRO A 612 -12.91 45.36 37.07
CA PRO A 612 -14.14 44.66 37.45
C PRO A 612 -14.61 44.93 38.89
N PRO A 613 -15.94 44.91 39.14
CA PRO A 613 -16.51 44.74 40.49
C PRO A 613 -17.55 43.59 40.54
N PRO A 614 -18.11 43.22 41.72
CA PRO A 614 -17.37 42.59 42.81
C PRO A 614 -18.07 41.31 43.34
N SER A 615 -17.44 40.61 44.29
CA SER A 615 -17.99 39.41 44.96
C SER A 615 -18.86 39.74 46.18
N ALA A 616 -19.96 39.00 46.40
CA ALA A 616 -20.71 39.00 47.67
C ALA A 616 -21.32 37.61 47.99
N GLU A 617 -21.41 37.33 49.29
CA GLU A 617 -21.48 36.01 49.92
C GLU A 617 -22.90 35.37 50.05
N ALA A 618 -22.87 34.04 50.18
CA ALA A 618 -23.54 33.23 51.22
C ALA A 618 -25.01 32.73 51.16
N ALA A 619 -25.11 31.47 51.63
CA ALA A 619 -26.13 30.85 52.49
C ALA A 619 -27.46 30.28 51.93
N GLN A 620 -27.64 28.98 52.21
CA GLN A 620 -28.86 28.32 52.74
C GLN A 620 -30.13 28.23 51.84
N ASP A 621 -31.03 27.25 52.00
CA ASP A 621 -30.91 25.82 52.42
C ASP A 621 -32.23 25.13 51.97
N GLU A 622 -32.46 23.90 52.42
CA GLU A 622 -33.72 23.15 52.44
C GLU A 622 -34.28 22.51 51.14
N LYS A 623 -34.58 21.22 51.33
CA LYS A 623 -35.34 20.23 50.56
C LYS A 623 -36.84 20.35 50.95
N PRO A 624 -37.79 19.45 50.59
CA PRO A 624 -37.79 18.41 49.53
C PRO A 624 -39.10 18.35 48.69
N GLU A 625 -39.09 17.56 47.61
CA GLU A 625 -39.78 16.25 47.55
C GLU A 625 -39.01 15.30 46.62
#